data_AF-A0A370U0D2-F1
#
_entry.id   AF-A0A370U0D2-F1
#
_cell.length_a   1.000
_cell.length_b   1.000
_cell.length_c   1.000
_cell.angle_alpha   90.00
_cell.angle_beta   90.00
_cell.angle_gamma   90.00
#
_symmetry.space_group_name_H-M   'P 1'
#
loop_
_entity.id
_entity.type
_entity.pdbx_description
1 polymer ?
#
loop_
_entity_poly.entity_id
_entity_poly.type
_entity_poly.pdbx_seq_one_letter_code
_entity_poly.pdbx_strand_id
1 'polypeptide(L)'
;MRRLSFNAIDEASDLSIEALLQNGSNPLLDISAGQGSLQAEKEYEHLETEIGQPSSPNELQYRMFMDFVYQWRFFTDDSTTWKYPSSLLFRRLCNAFLRFAAWDLEISSEWEIAKLPLGAESYPAWDSHPAEVYWFHGFLVVLCEDLETLSSIATAVSRARESVGHLKGRGNEVNCILISLSDIAFVQLSADKIRCSTVFPLLTNSSATECSAGFRILTYFFTSPYVKEGERNLAAREVSSIALPTEVLGMVLNAVAPYDMVSFAQASFIVKNWYYSSLPQLPSMAIHHRDVSIPCCGRKANRNRKEGVCCSDCYAWRHSECLVPSDLTPEECYICSKCLISREQSGARPKLRPGAIGLENRRGGRPDGCRVTIWKQEKVLQLRVTSPAVMRPELRLRDRDLTSTPPNQIDYVVLFGGSWSGLVYGLDDVHSEARI
;
A
#
# COMPACT_ATOMS: atom_id res chain seq x y z
N MET A 1 -11.86 34.67 2.06
CA MET A 1 -11.38 33.53 1.23
C MET A 1 -10.23 32.89 1.99
N ARG A 2 -10.44 31.69 2.57
CA ARG A 2 -9.43 31.04 3.43
C ARG A 2 -8.32 30.47 2.52
N ARG A 3 -7.14 31.08 2.53
CA ARG A 3 -5.93 30.49 1.95
C ARG A 3 -5.35 29.54 3.00
N LEU A 4 -5.60 28.25 2.86
CA LEU A 4 -4.98 27.23 3.69
C LEU A 4 -3.52 27.06 3.23
N SER A 5 -2.57 27.11 4.16
CA SER A 5 -1.18 26.75 3.87
C SER A 5 -1.10 25.23 3.66
N PHE A 6 -0.59 24.78 2.52
CA PHE A 6 -0.58 23.36 2.14
C PHE A 6 0.35 22.50 3.01
N ASN A 7 1.23 23.11 3.81
CA ASN A 7 2.03 22.43 4.83
C ASN A 7 1.22 22.08 6.10
N ALA A 8 -0.06 22.46 6.15
CA ALA A 8 -0.93 22.36 7.32
C ALA A 8 -2.09 21.37 7.15
N ILE A 9 -2.06 20.51 6.12
CA ILE A 9 -3.10 19.50 5.92
C ILE A 9 -2.80 18.35 6.89
N ASP A 10 -3.33 18.43 8.10
CA ASP A 10 -3.34 17.32 9.04
C ASP A 10 -4.37 16.26 8.62
N GLU A 11 -4.08 15.01 8.98
CA GLU A 11 -4.98 13.89 8.81
C GLU A 11 -6.31 14.14 9.55
N ALA A 12 -7.39 14.30 8.80
CA ALA A 12 -8.72 14.61 9.33
C ALA A 12 -9.27 13.55 10.30
N SER A 13 -10.26 13.95 11.11
CA SER A 13 -10.99 13.05 12.01
C SER A 13 -11.80 11.99 11.28
N ASP A 14 -12.13 12.26 10.01
CA ASP A 14 -12.80 11.36 9.10
C ASP A 14 -12.23 11.55 7.68
N LEU A 15 -12.52 10.60 6.78
CA LEU A 15 -12.19 10.62 5.36
C LEU A 15 -13.18 11.51 4.59
N SER A 16 -13.58 12.66 5.15
CA SER A 16 -14.38 13.64 4.41
C SER A 16 -13.53 14.81 3.99
N ILE A 17 -13.86 15.32 2.81
CA ILE A 17 -13.36 16.57 2.29
C ILE A 17 -13.66 17.71 3.27
N GLU A 18 -14.86 17.70 3.86
CA GLU A 18 -15.35 18.71 4.79
C GLU A 18 -14.52 18.76 6.07
N ALA A 19 -14.05 17.62 6.59
CA ALA A 19 -13.18 17.59 7.76
C ALA A 19 -11.75 18.03 7.45
N LEU A 20 -11.22 17.77 6.24
CA LEU A 20 -9.95 18.34 5.80
C LEU A 20 -10.00 19.87 5.72
N LEU A 21 -11.12 20.43 5.24
CA LEU A 21 -11.31 21.89 5.13
C LEU A 21 -11.32 22.62 6.49
N GLN A 22 -11.55 21.90 7.59
CA GLN A 22 -11.67 22.46 8.94
C GLN A 22 -10.34 22.48 9.73
N ASN A 23 -9.30 21.74 9.29
CA ASN A 23 -8.10 21.46 10.11
C ASN A 23 -6.83 22.28 9.81
N GLY A 24 -6.84 23.26 8.91
CA GLY A 24 -5.61 23.98 8.56
C GLY A 24 -5.09 24.93 9.65
N SER A 25 -3.89 24.65 10.16
CA SER A 25 -3.13 25.51 11.09
C SER A 25 -1.65 25.66 10.69
N ASN A 26 -1.10 26.89 10.82
CA ASN A 26 0.25 27.33 10.41
C ASN A 26 1.45 26.43 10.82
N PRO A 27 2.53 26.40 10.00
CA PRO A 27 3.68 25.53 10.22
C PRO A 27 4.72 26.14 11.19
N LEU A 28 5.30 25.30 12.04
CA LEU A 28 6.64 25.50 12.60
C LEU A 28 7.53 24.33 12.17
N LEU A 29 8.71 24.70 11.70
CA LEU A 29 9.81 23.85 11.26
C LEU A 29 10.38 23.04 12.44
N ASP A 30 10.88 21.84 12.19
CA ASP A 30 12.22 21.49 12.69
C ASP A 30 12.93 20.41 11.87
N ILE A 31 14.26 20.50 11.91
CA ILE A 31 15.27 19.88 11.03
C ILE A 31 16.11 18.85 11.81
N SER A 32 16.57 17.81 11.09
CA SER A 32 17.71 16.90 11.37
C SER A 32 17.53 15.85 12.49
N ALA A 33 18.23 14.71 12.51
CA ALA A 33 19.51 14.33 11.90
C ALA A 33 19.56 12.82 11.56
N GLY A 34 20.37 12.45 10.57
CA GLY A 34 20.65 11.05 10.23
C GLY A 34 21.70 10.41 11.14
N GLN A 35 21.77 9.09 11.12
CA GLN A 35 22.89 8.31 11.63
C GLN A 35 22.95 6.94 10.95
N GLY A 36 24.15 6.59 10.48
CA GLY A 36 24.38 5.43 9.64
C GLY A 36 24.39 4.10 10.37
N SER A 37 24.36 3.04 9.57
CA SER A 37 24.50 1.66 10.03
C SER A 37 25.69 0.95 9.38
N LEU A 38 26.20 -0.01 10.15
CA LEU A 38 27.44 -0.75 9.96
C LEU A 38 27.43 -1.66 8.73
N GLN A 39 28.62 -1.75 8.14
CA GLN A 39 28.93 -2.48 6.92
C GLN A 39 28.61 -3.97 7.01
N ALA A 40 27.98 -4.47 5.95
CA ALA A 40 28.21 -5.81 5.46
C ALA A 40 28.58 -5.71 3.98
N GLU A 41 29.68 -6.38 3.60
CA GLU A 41 30.16 -6.50 2.22
C GLU A 41 29.01 -6.72 1.23
N LYS A 42 28.85 -5.84 0.24
CA LYS A 42 28.03 -6.09 -0.95
C LYS A 42 28.34 -5.08 -2.04
N GLU A 43 28.17 -5.53 -3.27
CA GLU A 43 28.40 -4.83 -4.54
C GLU A 43 27.54 -3.55 -4.72
N TYR A 44 26.53 -3.34 -3.86
CA TYR A 44 25.62 -2.18 -3.85
C TYR A 44 25.56 -1.52 -2.49
N GLU A 45 25.35 -0.20 -2.48
CA GLU A 45 25.12 0.53 -1.24
C GLU A 45 23.74 0.23 -0.64
N HIS A 46 23.63 0.27 0.69
CA HIS A 46 22.38 0.01 1.36
C HIS A 46 21.40 1.19 1.21
N LEU A 47 20.15 0.89 0.86
CA LEU A 47 19.04 1.85 0.89
C LEU A 47 18.27 1.68 2.20
N GLU A 48 18.40 2.66 3.09
CA GLU A 48 17.64 2.72 4.34
C GLU A 48 16.15 2.88 4.04
N THR A 49 15.33 2.06 4.70
CA THR A 49 13.89 1.98 4.46
C THR A 49 13.16 2.41 5.73
N GLU A 50 13.21 3.70 6.06
CA GLU A 50 12.48 4.23 7.21
C GLU A 50 11.03 4.54 6.83
N ILE A 51 10.08 4.07 7.67
CA ILE A 51 8.67 4.38 7.50
C ILE A 51 8.13 5.16 8.69
N GLY A 52 7.33 6.19 8.40
CA GLY A 52 6.63 6.99 9.38
C GLY A 52 5.36 6.30 9.90
N GLN A 53 4.59 7.06 10.68
CA GLN A 53 3.32 6.59 11.23
C GLN A 53 2.33 6.28 10.09
N PRO A 54 1.61 5.13 10.13
CA PRO A 54 0.60 4.82 9.14
C PRO A 54 -0.61 5.75 9.27
N SER A 55 -1.14 6.15 8.12
CA SER A 55 -2.37 6.92 7.99
C SER A 55 -3.63 6.03 8.10
N SER A 56 -4.79 6.66 8.25
CA SER A 56 -6.13 6.05 8.21
C SER A 56 -6.33 5.21 6.94
N PRO A 57 -6.08 5.72 5.71
CA PRO A 57 -6.08 4.91 4.50
C PRO A 57 -5.30 3.60 4.60
N ASN A 58 -4.14 3.62 5.25
CA ASN A 58 -3.27 2.45 5.30
C ASN A 58 -3.90 1.30 6.10
N GLU A 59 -4.70 1.58 7.14
CA GLU A 59 -5.47 0.54 7.84
C GLU A 59 -6.40 -0.22 6.88
N LEU A 60 -7.09 0.51 6.00
CA LEU A 60 -7.98 -0.09 5.01
C LEU A 60 -7.19 -0.86 3.94
N GLN A 61 -6.07 -0.33 3.45
CA GLN A 61 -5.22 -1.02 2.47
C GLN A 61 -4.69 -2.34 3.00
N TYR A 62 -4.19 -2.34 4.24
CA TYR A 62 -3.68 -3.55 4.87
C TYR A 62 -4.77 -4.62 5.01
N ARG A 63 -5.99 -4.20 5.39
CA ARG A 63 -7.14 -5.12 5.50
C ARG A 63 -7.59 -5.65 4.15
N MET A 64 -7.72 -4.77 3.15
CA MET A 64 -8.10 -5.16 1.79
C MET A 64 -7.09 -6.14 1.18
N PHE A 65 -5.80 -5.91 1.41
CA PHE A 65 -4.75 -6.84 0.99
C PHE A 65 -4.88 -8.21 1.65
N MET A 66 -5.00 -8.25 2.99
CA MET A 66 -5.15 -9.53 3.72
C MET A 66 -6.40 -10.30 3.27
N ASP A 67 -7.51 -9.59 3.10
CA ASP A 67 -8.76 -10.16 2.64
C ASP A 67 -8.66 -10.67 1.19
N PHE A 68 -7.96 -9.94 0.32
CA PHE A 68 -7.67 -10.37 -1.05
C PHE A 68 -6.82 -11.63 -1.08
N VAL A 69 -5.73 -11.70 -0.30
CA VAL A 69 -4.87 -12.89 -0.18
C VAL A 69 -5.68 -14.09 0.31
N TYR A 70 -6.56 -13.89 1.29
CA TYR A 70 -7.45 -14.96 1.74
C TYR A 70 -8.40 -15.44 0.65
N GLN A 71 -9.03 -14.49 -0.05
CA GLN A 71 -10.02 -14.78 -1.08
C GLN A 71 -9.39 -15.50 -2.29
N TRP A 72 -8.20 -15.10 -2.70
CA TRP A 72 -7.45 -15.67 -3.84
C TRP A 72 -6.44 -16.76 -3.44
N ARG A 73 -6.55 -17.30 -2.21
CA ARG A 73 -5.63 -18.33 -1.69
C ARG A 73 -5.42 -19.54 -2.60
N PHE A 74 -6.39 -19.91 -3.43
CA PHE A 74 -6.20 -21.00 -4.41
C PHE A 74 -5.07 -20.73 -5.42
N PHE A 75 -4.69 -19.46 -5.61
CA PHE A 75 -3.59 -19.03 -6.48
C PHE A 75 -2.42 -18.41 -5.70
N THR A 76 -2.70 -17.79 -4.54
CA THR A 76 -1.65 -17.15 -3.71
C THR A 76 -1.04 -18.08 -2.66
N ASP A 77 -1.63 -19.25 -2.40
CA ASP A 77 -1.15 -20.23 -1.41
C ASP A 77 -0.38 -21.40 -2.05
N ASP A 78 -0.24 -21.43 -3.37
CA ASP A 78 0.53 -22.45 -4.07
C ASP A 78 1.62 -21.82 -4.94
N SER A 79 2.82 -21.71 -4.37
CA SER A 79 3.99 -21.16 -5.05
C SER A 79 4.44 -21.98 -6.26
N THR A 80 4.01 -23.25 -6.39
CA THR A 80 4.34 -24.07 -7.57
C THR A 80 3.61 -23.61 -8.83
N THR A 81 2.54 -22.82 -8.69
CA THR A 81 1.79 -22.24 -9.81
C THR A 81 2.43 -20.97 -10.37
N TRP A 82 3.42 -20.40 -9.68
CA TRP A 82 4.05 -19.12 -9.99
C TRP A 82 5.18 -19.23 -11.01
N LYS A 83 4.93 -19.97 -12.08
CA LYS A 83 5.97 -20.50 -12.96
C LYS A 83 7.00 -19.46 -13.43
N TYR A 84 6.55 -18.31 -13.94
CA TYR A 84 7.43 -17.25 -14.48
C TYR A 84 6.77 -15.86 -14.42
N PRO A 85 7.56 -14.77 -14.37
CA PRO A 85 7.07 -13.39 -14.46
C PRO A 85 6.19 -13.11 -15.69
N SER A 86 6.43 -13.81 -16.80
CA SER A 86 5.64 -13.70 -18.03
C SER A 86 4.23 -14.30 -17.92
N SER A 87 4.00 -15.20 -16.95
CA SER A 87 2.70 -15.84 -16.71
C SER A 87 1.62 -14.79 -16.42
N LEU A 88 0.47 -14.92 -17.08
CA LEU A 88 -0.64 -13.99 -16.91
C LEU A 88 -1.13 -13.95 -15.45
N LEU A 89 -1.19 -15.09 -14.78
CA LEU A 89 -1.57 -15.18 -13.36
C LEU A 89 -0.61 -14.40 -12.48
N PHE A 90 0.69 -14.58 -12.70
CA PHE A 90 1.74 -13.91 -11.96
C PHE A 90 1.61 -12.39 -12.09
N ARG A 91 1.51 -11.89 -13.34
CA ARG A 91 1.38 -10.45 -13.63
C ARG A 91 0.11 -9.87 -13.02
N ARG A 92 -1.01 -10.60 -13.11
CA ARG A 92 -2.29 -10.18 -12.52
C ARG A 92 -2.21 -10.08 -10.99
N LEU A 93 -1.59 -11.03 -10.32
CA LEU A 93 -1.44 -11.00 -8.86
C LEU A 93 -0.47 -9.90 -8.39
N CYS A 94 0.71 -9.77 -9.01
CA CYS A 94 1.64 -8.68 -8.69
C CYS A 94 0.99 -7.31 -8.94
N ASN A 95 0.26 -7.16 -10.05
CA ASN A 95 -0.47 -5.94 -10.34
C ASN A 95 -1.54 -5.65 -9.28
N ALA A 96 -2.30 -6.66 -8.85
CA ALA A 96 -3.28 -6.47 -7.78
C ALA A 96 -2.62 -5.96 -6.49
N PHE A 97 -1.48 -6.54 -6.09
CA PHE A 97 -0.74 -6.08 -4.90
C PHE A 97 -0.28 -4.62 -5.02
N LEU A 98 0.26 -4.24 -6.18
CA LEU A 98 0.65 -2.85 -6.44
C LEU A 98 -0.56 -1.90 -6.39
N ARG A 99 -1.68 -2.30 -7.00
CA ARG A 99 -2.92 -1.53 -7.03
C ARG A 99 -3.52 -1.34 -5.63
N PHE A 100 -3.52 -2.38 -4.79
CA PHE A 100 -3.90 -2.23 -3.38
C PHE A 100 -2.99 -1.27 -2.62
N ALA A 101 -1.68 -1.42 -2.79
CA ALA A 101 -0.70 -0.59 -2.10
C ALA A 101 -0.78 0.89 -2.53
N ALA A 102 -1.20 1.16 -3.76
CA ALA A 102 -1.35 2.51 -4.30
C ALA A 102 -2.77 3.09 -4.20
N TRP A 103 -3.74 2.35 -3.63
CA TRP A 103 -5.17 2.70 -3.70
C TRP A 103 -5.63 2.98 -5.15
N ASP A 104 -5.06 2.27 -6.12
CA ASP A 104 -5.49 2.27 -7.51
C ASP A 104 -6.55 1.19 -7.71
N LEU A 105 -7.70 1.39 -7.11
CA LEU A 105 -8.83 0.45 -7.16
C LEU A 105 -10.14 1.18 -6.96
N GLU A 106 -11.22 0.50 -7.34
CA GLU A 106 -12.58 0.94 -7.11
C GLU A 106 -13.24 0.08 -6.04
N ILE A 107 -14.03 0.72 -5.18
CA ILE A 107 -14.82 0.03 -4.15
C ILE A 107 -16.28 0.12 -4.52
N SER A 108 -16.93 -1.04 -4.69
CA SER A 108 -18.37 -1.12 -4.90
C SER A 108 -19.05 -1.85 -3.75
N SER A 109 -20.22 -1.34 -3.35
CA SER A 109 -21.14 -2.02 -2.44
C SER A 109 -22.26 -2.75 -3.20
N GLU A 110 -22.31 -2.60 -4.52
CA GLU A 110 -23.35 -3.21 -5.35
C GLU A 110 -23.10 -4.71 -5.52
N TRP A 111 -24.07 -5.49 -5.05
CA TRP A 111 -23.94 -6.93 -4.92
C TRP A 111 -23.96 -7.66 -6.28
N GLU A 112 -24.45 -7.02 -7.33
CA GLU A 112 -24.62 -7.53 -8.70
C GLU A 112 -23.33 -7.55 -9.52
N ILE A 113 -22.35 -6.70 -9.19
CA ILE A 113 -21.23 -6.39 -10.10
C ILE A 113 -20.14 -7.46 -10.12
N ALA A 114 -19.96 -8.25 -9.05
CA ALA A 114 -18.79 -9.12 -8.93
C ALA A 114 -19.11 -10.57 -8.58
N LYS A 115 -18.78 -11.49 -9.51
CA LYS A 115 -18.57 -12.90 -9.20
C LYS A 115 -17.36 -13.00 -8.27
N LEU A 116 -17.59 -13.43 -7.04
CA LEU A 116 -16.50 -13.69 -6.11
C LEU A 116 -15.74 -14.96 -6.57
N PRO A 117 -14.41 -14.99 -6.46
CA PRO A 117 -13.63 -16.20 -6.70
C PRO A 117 -13.87 -17.20 -5.54
N LEU A 118 -14.90 -18.04 -5.69
CA LEU A 118 -15.29 -18.98 -4.64
C LEU A 118 -14.52 -20.31 -4.70
N GLY A 119 -13.71 -20.52 -5.73
CA GLY A 119 -12.97 -21.77 -5.95
C GLY A 119 -11.85 -21.63 -6.99
N ALA A 120 -11.10 -22.72 -7.16
CA ALA A 120 -9.95 -22.81 -8.08
C ALA A 120 -10.33 -22.67 -9.56
N GLU A 121 -11.60 -22.85 -9.90
CA GLU A 121 -12.17 -22.59 -11.22
C GLU A 121 -12.23 -21.10 -11.57
N SER A 122 -12.08 -20.21 -10.59
CA SER A 122 -12.17 -18.76 -10.78
C SER A 122 -10.80 -18.19 -11.17
N TYR A 123 -10.58 -17.89 -12.45
CA TYR A 123 -9.33 -17.24 -12.88
C TYR A 123 -9.41 -15.71 -12.73
N PRO A 124 -8.35 -15.01 -12.24
CA PRO A 124 -8.32 -13.55 -12.19
C PRO A 124 -8.64 -12.95 -13.56
N ALA A 125 -9.65 -12.10 -13.66
CA ALA A 125 -10.13 -11.55 -14.94
C ALA A 125 -9.65 -10.13 -15.24
N TRP A 126 -9.05 -9.43 -14.28
CA TRP A 126 -8.58 -8.06 -14.46
C TRP A 126 -7.37 -7.98 -15.37
N ASP A 127 -7.18 -6.81 -15.99
CA ASP A 127 -6.06 -6.57 -16.87
C ASP A 127 -4.76 -6.35 -16.09
N SER A 128 -3.63 -6.64 -16.74
CA SER A 128 -2.29 -6.39 -16.21
C SER A 128 -1.37 -5.95 -17.33
N HIS A 129 -0.32 -5.19 -16.98
CA HIS A 129 0.64 -4.72 -17.97
C HIS A 129 1.31 -5.91 -18.69
N PRO A 130 1.45 -5.87 -20.04
CA PRO A 130 2.04 -6.97 -20.81
C PRO A 130 3.55 -7.13 -20.58
N ALA A 131 4.26 -6.03 -20.32
CA ALA A 131 5.71 -6.03 -20.10
C ALA A 131 6.09 -6.44 -18.67
N GLU A 132 7.29 -7.00 -18.52
CA GLU A 132 7.89 -7.34 -17.22
C GLU A 132 8.56 -6.14 -16.54
N VAL A 133 8.83 -5.08 -17.30
CA VAL A 133 9.35 -3.81 -16.80
C VAL A 133 8.42 -2.69 -17.26
N TYR A 134 7.90 -1.90 -16.32
CA TYR A 134 6.92 -0.86 -16.62
C TYR A 134 6.88 0.21 -15.52
N TRP A 135 6.32 1.37 -15.86
CA TRP A 135 6.10 2.45 -14.90
C TRP A 135 4.76 2.32 -14.19
N PHE A 136 4.77 2.56 -12.88
CA PHE A 136 3.59 2.55 -12.03
C PHE A 136 3.75 3.58 -10.91
N HIS A 137 2.87 4.59 -10.87
CA HIS A 137 2.87 5.64 -9.84
C HIS A 137 4.25 6.30 -9.62
N GLY A 138 5.00 6.57 -10.69
CA GLY A 138 6.34 7.17 -10.63
C GLY A 138 7.48 6.21 -10.25
N PHE A 139 7.22 4.92 -10.05
CA PHE A 139 8.24 3.90 -9.83
C PHE A 139 8.40 3.01 -11.07
N LEU A 140 9.64 2.62 -11.35
CA LEU A 140 9.92 1.58 -12.33
C LEU A 140 9.75 0.21 -11.69
N VAL A 141 8.70 -0.51 -12.06
CA VAL A 141 8.42 -1.86 -11.57
C VAL A 141 9.15 -2.86 -12.46
N VAL A 142 9.85 -3.80 -11.84
CA VAL A 142 10.51 -4.93 -12.49
C VAL A 142 9.97 -6.22 -11.87
N LEU A 143 9.30 -7.03 -12.69
CA LEU A 143 8.79 -8.33 -12.27
C LEU A 143 9.92 -9.37 -12.23
N CYS A 144 10.07 -10.04 -11.10
CA CYS A 144 11.15 -10.99 -10.84
C CYS A 144 10.56 -12.36 -10.49
N GLU A 145 11.18 -13.45 -10.94
CA GLU A 145 10.77 -14.81 -10.57
C GLU A 145 10.94 -15.01 -9.06
N ASP A 146 12.13 -14.70 -8.56
CA ASP A 146 12.48 -14.67 -7.16
C ASP A 146 13.43 -13.50 -6.85
N LEU A 147 13.63 -13.24 -5.56
CA LEU A 147 14.63 -12.31 -5.03
C LEU A 147 15.47 -13.00 -3.94
N GLU A 148 15.70 -14.31 -4.08
CA GLU A 148 16.39 -15.10 -3.04
C GLU A 148 17.90 -14.94 -3.13
N THR A 149 18.44 -14.79 -4.34
CA THR A 149 19.88 -14.73 -4.59
C THR A 149 20.35 -13.35 -5.04
N LEU A 150 21.61 -13.03 -4.77
CA LEU A 150 22.24 -11.80 -5.28
C LEU A 150 22.27 -11.77 -6.81
N SER A 151 22.38 -12.92 -7.46
CA SER A 151 22.34 -13.02 -8.93
C SER A 151 20.96 -12.65 -9.49
N SER A 152 19.88 -13.11 -8.85
CA SER A 152 18.49 -12.75 -9.21
C SER A 152 18.29 -11.23 -9.10
N ILE A 153 18.77 -10.63 -8.01
CA ILE A 153 18.70 -9.19 -7.78
C ILE A 153 19.53 -8.43 -8.83
N ALA A 154 20.77 -8.83 -9.08
CA ALA A 154 21.65 -8.19 -10.06
C ALA A 154 21.06 -8.24 -11.48
N THR A 155 20.45 -9.36 -11.86
CA THR A 155 19.75 -9.52 -13.15
C THR A 155 18.56 -8.55 -13.25
N ALA A 156 17.76 -8.42 -12.19
CA ALA A 156 16.66 -7.48 -12.14
C ALA A 156 17.12 -6.01 -12.22
N VAL A 157 18.22 -5.67 -11.53
CA VAL A 157 18.85 -4.35 -11.60
C VAL A 157 19.40 -4.05 -13.00
N SER A 158 19.99 -5.02 -13.69
CA SER A 158 20.44 -4.86 -15.08
C SER A 158 19.27 -4.53 -16.01
N ARG A 159 18.17 -5.29 -15.91
CA ARG A 159 16.94 -5.02 -16.71
C ARG A 159 16.35 -3.64 -16.43
N ALA A 160 16.35 -3.22 -15.16
CA ALA A 160 15.93 -1.87 -14.76
C ALA A 160 16.80 -0.81 -15.45
N ARG A 161 18.13 -0.94 -15.37
CA ARG A 161 19.09 -0.02 -15.96
C ARG A 161 18.98 0.04 -17.49
N GLU A 162 18.81 -1.11 -18.14
CA GLU A 162 18.59 -1.19 -19.59
C GLU A 162 17.31 -0.44 -20.01
N SER A 163 16.24 -0.58 -19.22
CA SER A 163 14.93 0.05 -19.50
C SER A 163 14.93 1.57 -19.31
N VAL A 164 15.77 2.08 -18.42
CA VAL A 164 15.97 3.53 -18.20
C VAL A 164 16.93 4.12 -19.25
N GLY A 165 17.65 3.27 -19.99
CA GLY A 165 18.73 3.68 -20.88
C GLY A 165 19.94 4.23 -20.12
N HIS A 166 20.94 4.75 -20.85
CA HIS A 166 21.96 5.54 -20.20
C HIS A 166 21.29 6.81 -19.64
N LEU A 167 21.22 6.94 -18.32
CA LEU A 167 20.85 8.16 -17.58
C LEU A 167 21.77 9.33 -17.97
N LYS A 168 21.67 9.80 -19.22
CA LYS A 168 22.47 10.88 -19.79
C LYS A 168 21.66 12.15 -19.68
N GLY A 169 21.98 12.96 -18.69
CA GLY A 169 21.46 14.31 -18.54
C GLY A 169 20.66 14.49 -17.27
N ARG A 170 21.26 15.24 -16.34
CA ARG A 170 20.79 15.59 -14.99
C ARG A 170 20.65 14.40 -14.05
N GLY A 171 21.08 14.59 -12.81
CA GLY A 171 21.09 13.58 -11.74
C GLY A 171 19.70 13.13 -11.30
N ASN A 172 18.94 12.56 -12.22
CA ASN A 172 17.64 11.98 -11.95
C ASN A 172 17.86 10.59 -11.35
N GLU A 173 17.54 10.48 -10.07
CA GLU A 173 17.46 9.20 -9.38
C GLU A 173 16.15 8.51 -9.79
N VAL A 174 16.25 7.29 -10.32
CA VAL A 174 15.08 6.46 -10.65
C VAL A 174 14.82 5.49 -9.52
N ASN A 175 13.64 5.60 -8.92
CA ASN A 175 13.18 4.67 -7.89
C ASN A 175 12.53 3.46 -8.56
N CYS A 176 13.03 2.27 -8.24
CA CYS A 176 12.60 1.01 -8.79
C CYS A 176 12.02 0.11 -7.70
N ILE A 177 11.04 -0.69 -8.10
CA ILE A 177 10.44 -1.74 -7.28
C ILE A 177 10.73 -3.07 -7.96
N LEU A 178 11.55 -3.90 -7.34
CA LEU A 178 11.76 -5.28 -7.76
C LEU A 178 10.72 -6.13 -7.03
N ILE A 179 9.84 -6.80 -7.75
CA ILE A 179 8.71 -7.53 -7.13
C ILE A 179 8.58 -8.94 -7.68
N SER A 180 8.54 -9.91 -6.77
CA SER A 180 8.00 -11.25 -7.00
C SER A 180 6.72 -11.42 -6.20
N LEU A 181 6.04 -12.57 -6.32
CA LEU A 181 4.86 -12.85 -5.47
C LEU A 181 5.25 -13.07 -4.00
N SER A 182 6.41 -13.68 -3.74
CA SER A 182 6.90 -13.87 -2.37
C SER A 182 7.48 -12.60 -1.76
N ASP A 183 8.19 -11.81 -2.56
CA ASP A 183 9.22 -10.92 -2.06
C ASP A 183 9.26 -9.59 -2.82
N ILE A 184 9.79 -8.57 -2.16
CA ILE A 184 10.00 -7.27 -2.76
C ILE A 184 11.32 -6.65 -2.31
N ALA A 185 11.94 -5.86 -3.18
CA ALA A 185 13.09 -5.02 -2.86
C ALA A 185 12.96 -3.66 -3.56
N PHE A 186 13.59 -2.65 -2.98
CA PHE A 186 13.60 -1.29 -3.51
C PHE A 186 15.00 -0.92 -3.95
N VAL A 187 15.09 -0.34 -5.14
CA VAL A 187 16.37 0.04 -5.74
C VAL A 187 16.29 1.49 -6.18
N GLN A 188 17.33 2.25 -5.87
CA GLN A 188 17.52 3.59 -6.38
C GLN A 188 18.67 3.57 -7.39
N LEU A 189 18.38 3.96 -8.63
CA LEU A 189 19.35 4.03 -9.71
C LEU A 189 19.75 5.48 -9.96
N SER A 190 21.04 5.79 -9.93
CA SER A 190 21.61 7.02 -10.47
C SER A 190 22.61 6.69 -11.58
N ALA A 191 23.16 7.71 -12.23
CA ALA A 191 24.14 7.55 -13.31
C ALA A 191 25.42 6.82 -12.85
N ASP A 192 25.82 7.01 -11.59
CA ASP A 192 27.08 6.56 -11.01
C ASP A 192 26.90 5.51 -9.90
N LYS A 193 25.69 5.34 -9.37
CA LYS A 193 25.46 4.60 -8.13
C LYS A 193 24.16 3.82 -8.14
N ILE A 194 24.18 2.69 -7.46
CA ILE A 194 23.01 1.86 -7.20
C ILE A 194 22.90 1.68 -5.69
N ARG A 195 21.74 2.03 -5.14
CA ARG A 195 21.38 1.68 -3.76
C ARG A 195 20.29 0.62 -3.77
N CYS A 196 20.41 -0.39 -2.92
CA CYS A 196 19.43 -1.47 -2.81
C CYS A 196 19.04 -1.68 -1.34
N SER A 197 17.74 -1.84 -1.08
CA SER A 197 17.25 -2.23 0.23
C SER A 197 17.56 -3.69 0.51
N THR A 198 17.29 -4.14 1.73
CA THR A 198 17.10 -5.57 1.99
C THR A 198 15.84 -6.06 1.25
N VAL A 199 15.69 -7.39 1.16
CA VAL A 199 14.52 -8.00 0.54
C VAL A 199 13.45 -8.27 1.61
N PHE A 200 12.25 -7.77 1.40
CA PHE A 200 11.12 -7.83 2.34
C PHE A 200 10.07 -8.85 1.89
N PRO A 201 9.50 -9.65 2.82
CA PRO A 201 8.47 -10.61 2.46
C PRO A 201 7.18 -9.88 2.10
N LEU A 202 6.61 -10.25 0.96
CA LEU A 202 5.34 -9.77 0.45
C LEU A 202 4.22 -10.79 0.74
N LEU A 203 4.43 -12.08 0.41
CA LEU A 203 3.54 -13.18 0.80
C LEU A 203 4.23 -14.13 1.78
N THR A 204 3.51 -14.46 2.84
CA THR A 204 3.90 -15.32 3.95
C THR A 204 2.72 -16.21 4.35
N ASN A 205 2.98 -17.23 5.17
CA ASN A 205 1.91 -18.08 5.72
C ASN A 205 0.84 -17.27 6.47
N SER A 206 1.22 -16.14 7.08
CA SER A 206 0.30 -15.27 7.83
C SER A 206 -0.32 -14.17 6.97
N SER A 207 -0.10 -14.10 5.66
CA SER A 207 -0.54 -12.94 4.86
C SER A 207 -2.06 -12.73 4.75
N ALA A 208 -2.86 -13.74 5.12
CA ALA A 208 -4.32 -13.62 5.24
C ALA A 208 -4.79 -13.12 6.63
N THR A 209 -3.90 -13.03 7.61
CA THR A 209 -4.21 -12.65 9.00
C THR A 209 -3.37 -11.48 9.51
N GLU A 210 -2.19 -11.27 8.92
CA GLU A 210 -1.27 -10.20 9.22
C GLU A 210 -0.71 -9.58 7.94
N CYS A 211 -0.68 -8.25 7.90
CA CYS A 211 -0.08 -7.54 6.78
C CYS A 211 1.45 -7.67 6.80
N SER A 212 2.01 -8.11 5.69
CA SER A 212 3.44 -8.37 5.51
C SER A 212 4.28 -7.09 5.49
N ALA A 213 5.58 -7.22 5.80
CA ALA A 213 6.53 -6.11 5.81
C ALA A 213 6.60 -5.41 4.44
N GLY A 214 6.73 -6.20 3.37
CA GLY A 214 6.82 -5.69 2.00
C GLY A 214 5.58 -4.87 1.62
N PHE A 215 4.39 -5.33 2.00
CA PHE A 215 3.16 -4.60 1.70
C PHE A 215 3.01 -3.30 2.50
N ARG A 216 3.46 -3.27 3.76
CA ARG A 216 3.48 -2.04 4.59
C ARG A 216 4.40 -0.98 3.98
N ILE A 217 5.60 -1.37 3.57
CA ILE A 217 6.56 -0.46 2.94
C ILE A 217 6.04 0.04 1.58
N LEU A 218 5.48 -0.85 0.75
CA LEU A 218 4.86 -0.48 -0.52
C LEU A 218 3.78 0.59 -0.33
N THR A 219 2.88 0.35 0.61
CA THR A 219 1.77 1.25 0.93
C THR A 219 2.29 2.61 1.37
N TYR A 220 3.32 2.63 2.22
CA TYR A 220 3.99 3.85 2.65
C TYR A 220 4.56 4.63 1.45
N PHE A 221 5.22 3.96 0.50
CA PHE A 221 5.81 4.66 -0.66
C PHE A 221 4.79 5.23 -1.64
N PHE A 222 3.61 4.63 -1.80
CA PHE A 222 2.62 5.16 -2.73
C PHE A 222 1.70 6.21 -2.11
N THR A 223 1.28 6.03 -0.86
CA THR A 223 0.14 6.76 -0.28
C THR A 223 0.48 7.57 0.96
N SER A 224 1.67 7.41 1.53
CA SER A 224 2.04 8.16 2.73
C SER A 224 2.16 9.66 2.41
N PRO A 225 1.54 10.55 3.20
CA PRO A 225 1.71 11.99 3.08
C PRO A 225 3.08 12.46 3.57
N TYR A 226 3.89 11.58 4.19
CA TYR A 226 5.24 11.89 4.62
C TYR A 226 6.18 11.93 3.42
N VAL A 227 6.13 13.07 2.73
CA VAL A 227 6.90 13.38 1.52
C VAL A 227 8.38 13.15 1.77
N LYS A 228 8.98 12.23 1.02
CA LYS A 228 10.44 12.05 0.98
C LYS A 228 11.11 13.36 0.56
N GLU A 229 12.30 13.64 1.07
CA GLU A 229 13.05 14.87 0.78
C GLU A 229 13.20 15.15 -0.73
N GLY A 230 13.29 14.10 -1.55
CA GLY A 230 13.30 14.19 -3.02
C GLY A 230 11.98 14.65 -3.66
N GLU A 231 10.83 14.19 -3.15
CA GLU A 231 9.51 14.63 -3.65
C GLU A 231 9.20 16.06 -3.20
N ARG A 232 9.71 16.53 -2.05
CA ARG A 232 9.53 17.94 -1.62
C ARG A 232 10.18 18.91 -2.59
N ASN A 233 11.35 18.56 -3.11
CA ASN A 233 12.06 19.38 -4.10
C ASN A 233 11.32 19.42 -5.44
N LEU A 234 10.61 18.34 -5.82
CA LEU A 234 9.78 18.31 -7.02
C LEU A 234 8.46 19.04 -6.83
N ALA A 235 7.80 18.86 -5.68
CA ALA A 235 6.58 19.57 -5.31
C ALA A 235 6.80 21.09 -5.20
N ALA A 236 7.97 21.52 -4.72
CA ALA A 236 8.35 22.94 -4.70
C ALA A 236 8.50 23.55 -6.10
N ARG A 237 8.70 22.74 -7.14
CA ARG A 237 8.72 23.16 -8.55
C ARG A 237 7.33 23.16 -9.19
N GLU A 238 6.32 22.62 -8.52
CA GLU A 238 4.94 22.65 -9.01
C GLU A 238 4.42 24.09 -8.94
N VAL A 239 4.49 24.81 -10.05
CA VAL A 239 3.92 26.14 -10.18
C VAL A 239 2.47 25.99 -10.62
N SER A 240 1.56 25.89 -9.66
CA SER A 240 0.14 26.04 -9.99
C SER A 240 -0.15 27.49 -10.35
N SER A 241 -0.39 27.75 -11.63
CA SER A 241 -0.82 29.07 -12.12
C SER A 241 -2.26 29.41 -11.71
N ILE A 242 -3.02 28.42 -11.21
CA ILE A 242 -4.43 28.53 -10.85
C ILE A 242 -4.60 28.12 -9.39
N ALA A 243 -4.70 29.11 -8.50
CA ALA A 243 -5.11 28.88 -7.13
C ALA A 243 -6.64 28.65 -7.07
N LEU A 244 -7.07 27.39 -7.17
CA LEU A 244 -8.46 27.02 -6.94
C LEU A 244 -8.80 27.09 -5.44
N PRO A 245 -9.96 27.65 -5.05
CA PRO A 245 -10.47 27.49 -3.70
C PRO A 245 -10.63 26.01 -3.35
N THR A 246 -10.34 25.64 -2.10
CA THR A 246 -10.35 24.24 -1.67
C THR A 246 -11.74 23.61 -1.80
N GLU A 247 -12.80 24.41 -1.71
CA GLU A 247 -14.17 23.99 -1.96
C GLU A 247 -14.38 23.55 -3.43
N VAL A 248 -13.79 24.29 -4.39
CA VAL A 248 -13.87 23.95 -5.81
C VAL A 248 -13.06 22.69 -6.10
N LEU A 249 -11.88 22.54 -5.49
CA LEU A 249 -11.10 21.32 -5.63
C LEU A 249 -11.86 20.10 -5.11
N GLY A 250 -12.59 20.25 -4.00
CA GLY A 250 -13.46 19.19 -3.49
C GLY A 250 -14.63 18.87 -4.39
N MET A 251 -15.27 19.88 -4.99
CA MET A 251 -16.29 19.64 -6.01
C MET A 251 -15.74 18.89 -7.22
N VAL A 252 -14.52 19.23 -7.66
CA VAL A 252 -13.86 18.52 -8.76
C VAL A 252 -13.62 17.07 -8.39
N LEU A 253 -13.01 16.79 -7.24
CA LEU A 253 -12.72 15.42 -6.83
C LEU A 253 -13.96 14.56 -6.60
N ASN A 254 -15.06 15.16 -6.13
CA ASN A 254 -16.35 14.48 -6.03
C ASN A 254 -17.03 14.26 -7.40
N ALA A 255 -16.69 15.04 -8.42
CA ALA A 255 -17.25 14.93 -9.77
C ALA A 255 -16.43 14.01 -10.69
N VAL A 256 -15.15 13.79 -10.39
CA VAL A 256 -14.29 12.86 -11.14
C VAL A 256 -14.78 11.43 -10.88
N ALA A 257 -14.96 10.68 -11.96
CA ALA A 257 -15.39 9.30 -11.86
C ALA A 257 -14.34 8.45 -11.12
N PRO A 258 -14.74 7.42 -10.35
CA PRO A 258 -13.81 6.63 -9.54
C PRO A 258 -12.59 6.09 -10.29
N TYR A 259 -12.78 5.68 -11.54
CA TYR A 259 -11.73 5.15 -12.41
C TYR A 259 -10.68 6.19 -12.83
N ASP A 260 -11.02 7.49 -12.83
CA ASP A 260 -10.12 8.59 -13.21
C ASP A 260 -9.50 9.30 -11.99
N MET A 261 -10.04 9.08 -10.79
CA MET A 261 -9.64 9.84 -9.60
C MET A 261 -8.16 9.71 -9.27
N VAL A 262 -7.58 8.52 -9.39
CA VAL A 262 -6.17 8.27 -9.08
C VAL A 262 -5.26 8.93 -10.10
N SER A 263 -5.58 8.80 -11.40
CA SER A 263 -4.85 9.47 -12.47
C SER A 263 -4.91 10.99 -12.33
N PHE A 264 -6.08 11.53 -11.96
CA PHE A 264 -6.25 12.95 -11.66
C PHE A 264 -5.44 13.37 -10.42
N ALA A 265 -5.49 12.58 -9.35
CA ALA A 265 -4.74 12.84 -8.13
C ALA A 265 -3.24 12.83 -8.38
N GLN A 266 -2.76 11.92 -9.23
CA GLN A 266 -1.36 11.89 -9.61
C GLN A 266 -0.94 13.20 -10.26
N ALA A 267 -1.76 13.84 -11.10
CA ALA A 267 -1.36 14.99 -11.94
C ALA A 267 -0.77 16.20 -11.17
N SER A 268 -0.93 16.25 -9.84
CA SER A 268 -0.44 17.30 -8.97
C SER A 268 -0.07 16.73 -7.60
N PHE A 269 1.05 17.16 -7.00
CA PHE A 269 1.41 16.74 -5.64
C PHE A 269 0.38 17.21 -4.61
N ILE A 270 -0.19 18.41 -4.83
CA ILE A 270 -1.24 18.97 -3.98
C ILE A 270 -2.50 18.09 -4.04
N VAL A 271 -2.95 17.74 -5.24
CA VAL A 271 -4.15 16.91 -5.42
C VAL A 271 -3.92 15.49 -4.89
N LYS A 272 -2.73 14.91 -5.11
CA LYS A 272 -2.31 13.62 -4.55
C LYS A 272 -2.43 13.60 -3.02
N ASN A 273 -1.84 14.58 -2.35
CA ASN A 273 -1.90 14.68 -0.89
C ASN A 273 -3.33 14.79 -0.39
N TRP A 274 -4.16 15.58 -1.08
CA TRP A 274 -5.54 15.77 -0.69
C TRP A 274 -6.42 14.53 -0.93
N TYR A 275 -6.21 13.83 -2.04
CA TYR A 275 -6.84 12.55 -2.34
C TYR A 275 -6.57 11.51 -1.25
N TYR A 276 -5.30 11.28 -0.89
CA TYR A 276 -4.97 10.31 0.15
C TYR A 276 -5.36 10.77 1.56
N SER A 277 -5.60 12.06 1.77
CA SER A 277 -6.08 12.58 3.05
C SER A 277 -7.60 12.45 3.23
N SER A 278 -8.38 12.36 2.14
CA SER A 278 -9.85 12.32 2.17
C SER A 278 -10.47 11.05 1.58
N LEU A 279 -9.75 10.24 0.81
CA LEU A 279 -10.28 9.06 0.10
C LEU A 279 -11.73 9.24 -0.40
N PRO A 280 -11.98 10.06 -1.43
CA PRO A 280 -13.33 10.46 -1.85
C PRO A 280 -14.29 9.30 -2.19
N GLN A 281 -13.77 8.10 -2.50
CA GLN A 281 -14.56 6.88 -2.71
C GLN A 281 -15.31 6.40 -1.45
N LEU A 282 -14.88 6.81 -0.26
CA LEU A 282 -15.46 6.43 1.04
C LEU A 282 -15.82 7.69 1.87
N PRO A 283 -16.71 8.56 1.37
CA PRO A 283 -16.95 9.85 1.99
C PRO A 283 -17.56 9.69 3.38
N SER A 284 -17.14 10.56 4.30
CA SER A 284 -17.65 10.60 5.69
C SER A 284 -17.37 9.33 6.52
N MET A 285 -16.40 8.51 6.11
CA MET A 285 -15.96 7.35 6.88
C MET A 285 -14.86 7.75 7.87
N ALA A 286 -15.08 7.53 9.16
CA ALA A 286 -14.07 7.68 10.19
C ALA A 286 -13.56 6.30 10.63
N ILE A 287 -12.25 6.08 10.66
CA ILE A 287 -11.64 4.84 11.16
C ILE A 287 -11.36 5.02 12.65
N HIS A 288 -12.01 4.21 13.49
CA HIS A 288 -11.85 4.29 14.95
C HIS A 288 -10.66 3.52 15.46
N HIS A 289 -10.49 2.31 14.94
CA HIS A 289 -9.49 1.35 15.39
C HIS A 289 -8.57 0.94 14.26
N ARG A 290 -7.27 1.12 14.51
CA ARG A 290 -6.13 0.85 13.63
C ARG A 290 -5.43 -0.45 14.03
N ASP A 291 -6.19 -1.52 14.22
CA ASP A 291 -5.67 -2.76 14.84
C ASP A 291 -4.60 -3.45 13.99
N VAL A 292 -4.61 -3.25 12.67
CA VAL A 292 -3.64 -3.88 11.75
C VAL A 292 -2.41 -3.01 11.56
N SER A 293 -2.62 -1.70 11.38
CA SER A 293 -1.55 -0.72 11.19
C SER A 293 -0.82 -0.36 12.49
N ILE A 294 -1.53 -0.33 13.63
CA ILE A 294 -1.03 -0.02 14.98
C ILE A 294 -1.48 -1.12 15.96
N PRO A 295 -0.85 -2.31 15.94
CA PRO A 295 -1.33 -3.49 16.67
C PRO A 295 -1.13 -3.45 18.20
N CYS A 296 -0.60 -2.37 18.77
CA CYS A 296 -0.43 -2.26 20.22
C CYS A 296 -1.73 -1.89 20.95
N CYS A 297 -2.49 -0.93 20.44
CA CYS A 297 -3.75 -0.49 21.04
C CYS A 297 -4.81 -0.04 20.02
N GLY A 298 -4.47 0.00 18.73
CA GLY A 298 -5.36 0.42 17.65
C GLY A 298 -5.79 1.89 17.70
N ARG A 299 -5.28 2.72 18.62
CA ARG A 299 -5.68 4.13 18.72
C ARG A 299 -4.87 5.01 17.77
N LYS A 300 -5.43 6.15 17.35
CA LYS A 300 -4.67 7.20 16.65
C LYS A 300 -3.71 7.89 17.64
N ALA A 301 -2.47 8.14 17.22
CA ALA A 301 -1.55 8.93 18.03
C ALA A 301 -2.09 10.35 18.17
N ASN A 302 -2.17 10.85 19.41
CA ASN A 302 -2.62 12.22 19.66
C ASN A 302 -1.50 13.22 19.32
N ARG A 303 -1.86 14.36 18.71
CA ARG A 303 -0.97 15.48 18.32
C ARG A 303 0.04 15.92 19.38
N ASN A 304 -0.24 15.67 20.66
CA ASN A 304 0.57 16.11 21.81
C ASN A 304 1.28 14.96 22.55
N ARG A 305 1.24 13.72 22.04
CA ARG A 305 1.88 12.57 22.70
C ARG A 305 2.94 11.91 21.81
N LYS A 306 4.09 11.73 22.45
CA LYS A 306 5.39 11.19 22.03
C LYS A 306 5.40 10.19 20.87
N GLU A 307 6.45 10.33 20.06
CA GLU A 307 7.02 9.43 19.06
C GLU A 307 6.61 7.96 19.25
N GLY A 308 6.23 7.30 18.16
CA GLY A 308 6.13 5.84 18.13
C GLY A 308 7.27 5.25 17.31
N VAL A 309 7.46 3.95 17.46
CA VAL A 309 8.56 3.20 16.83
C VAL A 309 8.02 2.19 15.85
N CYS A 310 8.79 1.93 14.81
CA CYS A 310 8.51 0.90 13.82
C CYS A 310 9.36 -0.33 14.09
N CYS A 311 8.76 -1.52 14.02
CA CYS A 311 9.54 -2.75 14.07
C CYS A 311 10.39 -2.89 12.80
N SER A 312 11.68 -3.16 12.95
CA SER A 312 12.62 -3.33 11.83
C SER A 312 12.38 -4.60 10.99
N ASP A 313 11.65 -5.58 11.51
CA ASP A 313 11.34 -6.84 10.80
C ASP A 313 10.00 -6.78 10.06
N CYS A 314 8.92 -6.52 10.80
CA CYS A 314 7.56 -6.58 10.23
C CYS A 314 7.03 -5.22 9.81
N TYR A 315 7.75 -4.13 10.10
CA TYR A 315 7.34 -2.77 9.77
C TYR A 315 5.98 -2.37 10.37
N ALA A 316 5.56 -3.03 11.44
CA ALA A 316 4.39 -2.63 12.21
C ALA A 316 4.76 -1.48 13.16
N TRP A 317 3.93 -0.44 13.17
CA TRP A 317 4.13 0.75 13.99
C TRP A 317 3.49 0.57 15.38
N ARG A 318 4.13 1.07 16.43
CA ARG A 318 3.60 1.02 17.80
C ARG A 318 3.85 2.32 18.53
N HIS A 319 2.90 2.71 19.39
CA HIS A 319 3.13 3.81 20.33
C HIS A 319 4.23 3.43 21.33
N SER A 320 5.17 4.33 21.58
CA SER A 320 6.21 4.12 22.59
C SER A 320 5.64 3.93 24.00
N GLU A 321 4.50 4.56 24.32
CA GLU A 321 3.80 4.36 25.60
C GLU A 321 3.17 2.96 25.76
N CYS A 322 2.97 2.24 24.66
CA CYS A 322 2.46 0.86 24.70
C CYS A 322 3.59 -0.18 24.76
N LEU A 323 4.85 0.25 24.76
CA LEU A 323 6.01 -0.64 24.86
C LEU A 323 6.43 -0.80 26.32
N VAL A 324 6.93 -1.99 26.64
CA VAL A 324 7.57 -2.21 27.93
C VAL A 324 8.96 -1.55 27.87
N PRO A 325 9.43 -0.84 28.91
CA PRO A 325 10.73 -0.17 28.88
C PRO A 325 11.93 -1.06 28.53
N SER A 326 11.82 -2.39 28.73
CA SER A 326 12.81 -3.38 28.32
C SER A 326 12.95 -3.55 26.81
N ASP A 327 11.93 -3.15 26.04
CA ASP A 327 11.87 -3.35 24.59
C ASP A 327 12.52 -2.20 23.81
N LEU A 328 12.93 -1.14 24.51
CA LEU A 328 13.57 0.06 23.95
C LEU A 328 15.04 0.09 24.36
N THR A 329 15.90 -0.60 23.61
CA THR A 329 17.36 -0.41 23.73
C THR A 329 17.75 0.83 22.92
N PRO A 330 18.46 1.82 23.50
CA PRO A 330 18.78 3.08 22.81
C PRO A 330 19.70 2.94 21.57
N GLU A 331 20.32 1.77 21.40
CA GLU A 331 21.38 1.52 20.41
C GLU A 331 20.94 0.57 19.29
N GLU A 332 19.76 -0.07 19.39
CA GLU A 332 19.31 -1.08 18.42
C GLU A 332 17.95 -0.75 17.79
N CYS A 333 17.77 -1.19 16.54
CA CYS A 333 16.50 -1.12 15.85
C CYS A 333 15.43 -1.91 16.62
N TYR A 334 14.31 -1.29 16.96
CA TYR A 334 13.19 -1.94 17.66
C TYR A 334 12.70 -3.21 16.92
N ILE A 335 12.57 -4.32 17.64
CA ILE A 335 11.96 -5.58 17.15
C ILE A 335 10.79 -5.94 18.05
N CYS A 336 9.61 -6.15 17.47
CA CYS A 336 8.45 -6.51 18.25
C CYS A 336 8.52 -7.95 18.77
N SER A 337 7.87 -8.22 19.91
CA SER A 337 7.86 -9.54 20.55
C SER A 337 7.47 -10.69 19.62
N LYS A 338 6.51 -10.47 18.70
CA LYS A 338 6.12 -11.47 17.69
C LYS A 338 7.29 -11.83 16.76
N CYS A 339 8.02 -10.82 16.27
CA CYS A 339 9.18 -11.03 15.41
C CYS A 339 10.35 -11.65 16.17
N LEU A 340 10.57 -11.25 17.43
CA LEU A 340 11.59 -11.84 18.28
C LEU A 340 11.37 -13.35 18.48
N ILE A 341 10.15 -13.74 18.87
CA ILE A 341 9.75 -15.15 19.03
C ILE A 341 9.91 -15.91 17.70
N SER A 342 9.49 -15.30 16.59
CA SER A 342 9.64 -15.92 15.27
C SER A 342 11.11 -16.15 14.91
N ARG A 343 12.01 -15.20 15.21
CA ARG A 343 13.45 -15.33 14.98
C ARG A 343 14.03 -16.49 15.80
N GLU A 344 13.68 -16.58 17.07
CA GLU A 344 14.15 -17.65 17.97
C GLU A 344 13.67 -19.04 17.51
N GLN A 345 12.43 -19.16 17.02
CA GLN A 345 11.84 -20.44 16.64
C GLN A 345 12.23 -20.91 15.24
N SER A 346 12.39 -19.99 14.29
CA SER A 346 12.58 -20.35 12.87
C SER A 346 13.95 -20.01 12.31
N GLY A 347 14.72 -19.12 12.96
CA GLY A 347 16.05 -18.69 12.55
C GLY A 347 16.14 -18.07 11.16
N ALA A 348 15.03 -17.92 10.44
CA ALA A 348 14.98 -17.58 9.04
C ALA A 348 13.83 -16.60 8.76
N ARG A 349 13.96 -15.88 7.64
CA ARG A 349 12.92 -15.00 7.12
C ARG A 349 11.60 -15.77 6.91
N PRO A 350 10.44 -15.18 7.22
CA PRO A 350 9.15 -15.80 6.93
C PRO A 350 9.04 -16.11 5.43
N LYS A 351 8.87 -17.38 5.10
CA LYS A 351 8.63 -17.85 3.72
C LYS A 351 7.25 -18.48 3.62
N LEU A 352 6.60 -18.29 2.47
CA LEU A 352 5.37 -18.99 2.15
C LEU A 352 5.66 -20.48 1.89
N ARG A 353 4.94 -21.35 2.58
CA ARG A 353 4.87 -22.79 2.26
C ARG A 353 3.56 -23.08 1.53
N PRO A 354 3.54 -23.97 0.51
CA PRO A 354 2.31 -24.33 -0.17
C PRO A 354 1.21 -24.80 0.80
N GLY A 355 0.02 -24.20 0.69
CA GLY A 355 -1.16 -24.50 1.52
C GLY A 355 -1.14 -23.91 2.95
N ALA A 356 -0.10 -23.16 3.30
CA ALA A 356 0.07 -22.66 4.67
C ALA A 356 -0.81 -21.46 4.99
N ILE A 357 -1.20 -20.63 4.02
CA ILE A 357 -2.15 -19.52 4.25
C ILE A 357 -3.50 -20.08 4.68
N GLY A 358 -3.99 -21.11 3.99
CA GLY A 358 -5.21 -21.81 4.36
C GLY A 358 -5.12 -22.46 5.75
N LEU A 359 -3.96 -23.02 6.09
CA LEU A 359 -3.72 -23.67 7.39
C LEU A 359 -3.68 -22.65 8.55
N GLU A 360 -2.91 -21.58 8.40
CA GLU A 360 -2.79 -20.53 9.42
C GLU A 360 -4.11 -19.82 9.65
N ASN A 361 -4.88 -19.53 8.59
CA ASN A 361 -6.20 -18.93 8.74
C ASN A 361 -7.16 -19.83 9.54
N ARG A 362 -7.12 -21.16 9.34
CA ARG A 362 -7.92 -22.10 10.14
C ARG A 362 -7.55 -22.12 11.62
N ARG A 363 -6.29 -21.81 11.96
CA ARG A 363 -5.79 -21.81 13.35
C ARG A 363 -6.05 -20.48 14.06
N GLY A 364 -5.77 -19.37 13.38
CA GLY A 364 -5.87 -18.02 13.94
C GLY A 364 -7.24 -17.36 13.80
N GLY A 365 -8.08 -17.87 12.89
CA GLY A 365 -9.31 -17.18 12.48
C GLY A 365 -9.03 -15.97 11.57
N ARG A 366 -10.08 -15.45 10.93
CA ARG A 366 -10.01 -14.20 10.17
C ARG A 366 -10.06 -13.03 11.16
N PRO A 367 -9.25 -11.96 10.96
CA PRO A 367 -9.40 -10.74 11.72
C PRO A 367 -10.84 -10.20 11.62
N ASP A 368 -11.36 -9.64 12.71
CA ASP A 368 -12.62 -8.91 12.68
C ASP A 368 -12.56 -7.79 11.64
N GLY A 369 -13.71 -7.43 11.05
CA GLY A 369 -13.79 -6.33 10.08
C GLY A 369 -13.33 -4.98 10.67
N CYS A 370 -13.10 -3.99 9.81
CA CYS A 370 -12.67 -2.66 10.25
C CYS A 370 -13.83 -1.92 10.91
N ARG A 371 -13.66 -1.47 12.16
CA ARG A 371 -14.65 -0.63 12.84
C ARG A 371 -14.57 0.79 12.33
N VAL A 372 -15.65 1.23 11.70
CA VAL A 372 -15.78 2.54 11.07
C VAL A 372 -17.01 3.26 11.59
N THR A 373 -17.02 4.58 11.49
CA THR A 373 -18.25 5.36 11.61
C THR A 373 -18.58 5.99 10.28
N ILE A 374 -19.82 5.79 9.84
CA ILE A 374 -20.37 6.45 8.67
C ILE A 374 -21.66 7.15 9.11
N TRP A 375 -21.77 8.45 8.82
CA TRP A 375 -22.91 9.28 9.24
C TRP A 375 -23.26 9.14 10.74
N LYS A 376 -22.23 9.12 11.60
CA LYS A 376 -22.34 8.97 13.06
C LYS A 376 -22.89 7.62 13.55
N GLN A 377 -22.97 6.61 12.69
CA GLN A 377 -23.31 5.24 13.05
C GLN A 377 -22.06 4.36 13.02
N GLU A 378 -21.86 3.57 14.07
CA GLU A 378 -20.80 2.57 14.11
C GLU A 378 -21.17 1.39 13.20
N LYS A 379 -20.25 1.05 12.30
CA LYS A 379 -20.38 -0.05 11.35
C LYS A 379 -19.07 -0.82 11.27
N VAL A 380 -19.15 -2.03 10.73
CA VAL A 380 -18.02 -2.92 10.49
C VAL A 380 -17.88 -3.08 8.98
N LEU A 381 -16.80 -2.57 8.42
CA LEU A 381 -16.46 -2.74 7.03
C LEU A 381 -15.70 -4.06 6.85
N GLN A 382 -16.22 -4.95 6.01
CA GLN A 382 -15.65 -6.28 5.81
C GLN A 382 -15.69 -6.70 4.34
N LEU A 383 -14.61 -7.30 3.81
CA LEU A 383 -14.65 -7.81 2.44
C LEU A 383 -15.62 -8.99 2.36
N ARG A 384 -16.48 -8.95 1.34
CA ARG A 384 -17.44 -10.00 1.02
C ARG A 384 -16.72 -11.27 0.55
N VAL A 385 -16.79 -12.35 1.33
CA VAL A 385 -16.13 -13.64 1.05
C VAL A 385 -17.07 -14.74 0.54
N THR A 386 -18.38 -14.48 0.52
CA THR A 386 -19.40 -15.43 0.05
C THR A 386 -20.42 -14.71 -0.81
N SER A 387 -20.99 -15.42 -1.80
CA SER A 387 -22.09 -14.86 -2.59
C SER A 387 -23.24 -14.42 -1.68
N PRO A 388 -23.97 -13.34 -2.06
CA PRO A 388 -25.18 -12.94 -1.36
C PRO A 388 -26.12 -14.13 -1.21
N ALA A 389 -26.77 -14.25 -0.06
CA ALA A 389 -27.62 -15.41 0.20
C ALA A 389 -28.82 -15.52 -0.76
N VAL A 390 -29.27 -14.41 -1.37
CA VAL A 390 -30.23 -14.41 -2.50
C VAL A 390 -29.73 -15.19 -3.72
N MET A 391 -28.41 -15.19 -3.95
CA MET A 391 -27.74 -15.94 -5.03
C MET A 391 -27.29 -17.36 -4.61
N ARG A 392 -27.69 -17.86 -3.43
CA ARG A 392 -27.27 -19.16 -2.89
C ARG A 392 -28.48 -20.11 -2.81
N PRO A 393 -28.78 -20.89 -3.86
CA PRO A 393 -29.95 -21.77 -3.89
C PRO A 393 -29.95 -22.79 -2.74
N GLU A 394 -28.78 -23.22 -2.29
CA GLU A 394 -28.59 -24.15 -1.18
C GLU A 394 -29.05 -23.59 0.17
N LEU A 395 -29.10 -22.27 0.30
CA LEU A 395 -29.56 -21.62 1.53
C LEU A 395 -31.09 -21.50 1.56
N ARG A 396 -31.79 -21.56 0.43
CA ARG A 396 -33.27 -21.43 0.34
C ARG A 396 -34.03 -22.49 1.16
N LEU A 397 -33.38 -23.60 1.52
CA LEU A 397 -33.95 -24.68 2.33
C LEU A 397 -33.80 -24.45 3.85
N ARG A 398 -33.08 -23.41 4.28
CA ARG A 398 -32.89 -23.05 5.69
C ARG A 398 -33.70 -21.78 5.97
N ASP A 399 -34.81 -21.97 6.66
CA ASP A 399 -35.81 -20.95 7.07
C ASP A 399 -35.24 -19.96 8.10
N ARG A 400 -34.20 -19.21 7.71
CA ARG A 400 -33.68 -18.05 8.45
C ARG A 400 -33.74 -16.85 7.52
N ASP A 401 -33.81 -15.66 8.09
CA ASP A 401 -33.82 -14.42 7.33
C ASP A 401 -32.50 -14.28 6.54
N LEU A 402 -32.49 -14.79 5.31
CA LEU A 402 -31.32 -14.93 4.44
C LEU A 402 -30.99 -13.62 3.70
N THR A 403 -31.68 -12.53 4.01
CA THR A 403 -31.62 -11.29 3.24
C THR A 403 -30.75 -10.22 3.87
N SER A 404 -30.44 -10.30 5.16
CA SER A 404 -29.70 -9.24 5.84
C SER A 404 -28.26 -9.64 6.13
N THR A 405 -27.31 -9.06 5.38
CA THR A 405 -26.04 -8.66 5.99
C THR A 405 -26.38 -8.00 7.34
N PRO A 406 -25.70 -8.32 8.45
CA PRO A 406 -26.01 -7.70 9.74
C PRO A 406 -26.15 -6.18 9.56
N PRO A 407 -27.14 -5.52 10.17
CA PRO A 407 -27.42 -4.11 9.89
C PRO A 407 -26.22 -3.18 10.13
N ASN A 408 -25.26 -3.65 10.95
CA ASN A 408 -24.03 -2.94 11.27
C ASN A 408 -22.83 -3.36 10.40
N GLN A 409 -23.00 -4.22 9.39
CA GLN A 409 -21.93 -4.69 8.51
C GLN A 409 -22.09 -4.10 7.11
N ILE A 410 -20.99 -3.59 6.57
CA ILE A 410 -20.89 -3.14 5.18
C ILE A 410 -20.01 -4.13 4.44
N ASP A 411 -20.64 -4.86 3.53
CA ASP A 411 -19.93 -5.69 2.56
C ASP A 411 -19.48 -4.82 1.39
N TYR A 412 -18.21 -4.94 1.01
CA TYR A 412 -17.68 -4.31 -0.19
C TYR A 412 -17.01 -5.34 -1.10
N VAL A 413 -16.85 -4.95 -2.36
CA VAL A 413 -16.04 -5.65 -3.35
C VAL A 413 -15.05 -4.69 -3.99
N VAL A 414 -13.87 -5.21 -4.29
CA VAL A 414 -12.80 -4.49 -4.98
C VAL A 414 -12.90 -4.76 -6.47
N LEU A 415 -12.88 -3.70 -7.26
CA LEU A 415 -12.84 -3.76 -8.71
C LEU A 415 -11.53 -3.15 -9.20
N PHE A 416 -10.95 -3.79 -10.21
CA PHE A 416 -9.78 -3.30 -10.93
C PHE A 416 -10.28 -2.78 -12.28
N GLY A 417 -10.49 -1.47 -12.40
CA GLY A 417 -10.88 -0.82 -13.65
C GLY A 417 -9.86 -1.02 -14.77
N GLY A 418 -10.26 -0.75 -16.02
CA GLY A 418 -9.47 -1.02 -17.24
C GLY A 418 -8.43 0.04 -17.62
N SER A 419 -8.37 1.19 -16.93
CA SER A 419 -7.35 2.22 -17.18
C SER A 419 -6.10 1.96 -16.32
N TRP A 420 -4.93 1.98 -16.96
CA TRP A 420 -3.63 1.86 -16.31
C TRP A 420 -3.12 3.23 -15.82
N SER A 421 -2.88 3.40 -14.52
CA SER A 421 -2.34 4.65 -13.94
C SER A 421 -0.80 4.69 -13.97
N GLY A 422 -0.25 4.66 -15.19
CA GLY A 422 1.20 4.59 -15.46
C GLY A 422 1.90 5.92 -15.64
N LEU A 423 1.56 6.96 -14.86
CA LEU A 423 2.20 8.26 -15.01
C LEU A 423 3.64 8.28 -14.45
N VAL A 424 4.51 9.00 -15.15
CA VAL A 424 5.91 9.24 -14.79
C VAL A 424 6.11 10.74 -14.66
N TYR A 425 6.58 11.22 -13.51
CA TYR A 425 6.91 12.63 -13.33
C TYR A 425 8.37 12.90 -13.71
N GLY A 426 8.58 13.83 -14.64
CA GLY A 426 9.91 14.40 -14.88
C GLY A 426 10.86 13.58 -15.76
N LEU A 427 10.35 12.57 -16.49
CA LEU A 427 11.08 11.89 -17.59
C LEU A 427 10.51 12.23 -18.98
N ASP A 428 9.50 13.12 -19.06
CA ASP A 428 8.81 13.49 -20.30
C ASP A 428 9.70 14.19 -21.35
N ASP A 429 10.93 14.59 -20.99
CA ASP A 429 11.86 15.24 -21.92
C ASP A 429 12.66 14.26 -22.81
N VAL A 430 12.52 12.93 -22.64
CA VAL A 430 13.40 12.00 -23.38
C VAL A 430 12.95 11.72 -24.82
N HIS A 431 11.73 12.07 -25.25
CA HIS A 431 11.30 11.86 -26.64
C HIS A 431 10.41 12.97 -27.24
N SER A 432 10.87 14.23 -27.17
CA SER A 432 10.33 15.32 -27.99
C SER A 432 11.39 15.98 -28.89
N GLU A 433 12.20 15.17 -29.56
CA GLU A 433 12.81 15.57 -30.85
C GLU A 433 12.10 14.85 -32.00
N ALA A 434 10.82 15.19 -32.19
CA ALA A 434 10.19 14.99 -33.50
C ALA A 434 10.72 16.08 -34.43
N ARG A 435 11.64 15.66 -35.30
CA ARG A 435 12.12 16.40 -36.46
C ARG A 435 10.95 17.04 -37.21
N ILE A 436 11.07 18.35 -37.49
CA ILE A 436 10.30 19.03 -38.56
C ILE A 436 10.81 18.52 -39.90
#